data_AF-A0A957UXR4-F1
#
_entry.id   AF-A0A957UXR4-F1
#
_cell.length_a   1.000
_cell.length_b   1.000
_cell.length_c   1.000
_cell.angle_alpha   90.00
_cell.angle_beta   90.00
_cell.angle_gamma   90.00
#
_symmetry.space_group_name_H-M   'P 1'
#
loop_
_entity.id
_entity.type
_entity.pdbx_description
1 polymer ?
#
loop_
_entity_poly.entity_id
_entity_poly.type
_entity_poly.pdbx_seq_one_letter_code
_entity_poly.pdbx_strand_id
1 'polypeptide(L)'
;LVLWQRERLANLQTVALRLDVWQAALALWRDHFWAGVGPGGFFWSYPAYLRPGAVEVDQLHPHSLWLELVTTWGVLGLAWFALSAVALVTAVRRQGRASATTFWIVAGCCAAFAAALAHAQTDTFLLLADLAAWNAVAWALATAPAAD
;
A
#
# COMPACT_ATOMS: atom_id res chain seq x y z
N LEU A 1 -22.70 22.91 -11.73
CA LEU A 1 -22.20 21.51 -11.66
C LEU A 1 -20.99 21.25 -12.56
N VAL A 2 -21.05 21.53 -13.86
CA VAL A 2 -19.91 21.31 -14.80
C VAL A 2 -18.68 22.18 -14.50
N LEU A 3 -18.86 23.46 -14.15
CA LEU A 3 -17.76 24.36 -13.78
C LEU A 3 -17.05 23.94 -12.48
N TRP A 4 -17.82 23.52 -11.47
CA TRP A 4 -17.30 22.97 -10.21
C TRP A 4 -16.46 21.70 -10.40
N GLN A 5 -16.90 20.80 -11.29
CA GLN A 5 -16.11 19.62 -11.63
C GLN A 5 -14.81 19.98 -12.38
N ARG A 6 -14.84 21.00 -13.25
CA ARG A 6 -13.62 21.48 -13.94
C ARG A 6 -12.57 21.99 -12.97
N GLU A 7 -12.94 22.80 -11.98
CA GLU A 7 -12.00 23.31 -10.97
C GLU A 7 -11.39 22.18 -10.13
N ARG A 8 -12.19 21.18 -9.74
CA ARG A 8 -11.69 19.98 -9.04
C ARG A 8 -10.75 19.14 -9.90
N LEU A 9 -11.08 18.92 -11.16
CA LEU A 9 -10.25 18.14 -12.09
C LEU A 9 -8.96 18.87 -12.46
N ALA A 10 -8.96 20.21 -12.45
CA ALA A 10 -7.79 21.05 -12.71
C ALA A 10 -6.99 21.40 -11.44
N ASN A 11 -7.38 20.89 -10.27
CA ASN A 11 -6.68 21.18 -9.02
C ASN A 11 -5.34 20.44 -8.95
N LEU A 12 -4.28 21.09 -9.44
CA LEU A 12 -2.91 20.59 -9.39
C LEU A 12 -2.23 20.81 -8.04
N GLN A 13 -2.83 21.62 -7.15
CA GLN A 13 -2.25 21.93 -5.85
C GLN A 13 -2.15 20.66 -4.99
N THR A 14 -3.17 19.81 -5.01
CA THR A 14 -3.16 18.52 -4.29
C THR A 14 -2.07 17.57 -4.80
N VAL A 15 -1.78 17.61 -6.11
CA VAL A 15 -0.68 16.82 -6.70
C VAL A 15 0.67 17.35 -6.24
N ALA A 16 0.87 18.68 -6.27
CA ALA A 16 2.11 19.31 -5.82
C ALA A 16 2.42 18.99 -4.33
N LEU A 17 1.40 19.07 -3.48
CA LEU A 17 1.53 18.73 -2.05
C LEU A 17 1.92 17.26 -1.83
N ARG A 18 1.35 16.32 -2.60
CA ARG A 18 1.75 14.91 -2.55
C ARG A 18 3.19 14.71 -3.00
N LEU A 19 3.64 15.41 -4.03
CA LEU A 19 5.02 15.34 -4.48
C LEU A 19 6.01 15.82 -3.42
N ASP A 20 5.67 16.86 -2.64
CA ASP A 20 6.47 17.30 -1.50
C ASP A 20 6.60 16.20 -0.44
N VAL A 21 5.47 15.60 -0.06
CA VAL A 21 5.44 14.48 0.90
C VAL A 21 6.23 13.28 0.38
N TRP A 22 6.12 12.96 -0.91
CA TRP A 22 6.84 11.84 -1.52
C TRP A 22 8.34 12.06 -1.58
N GLN A 23 8.78 13.29 -1.86
CA GLN A 23 10.20 13.66 -1.81
C GLN A 23 10.74 13.54 -0.39
N ALA A 24 10.00 14.03 0.61
CA ALA A 24 10.35 13.89 2.02
C ALA A 24 10.40 12.41 2.46
N ALA A 25 9.41 11.60 2.05
CA ALA A 25 9.35 10.17 2.34
C ALA A 25 10.54 9.40 1.72
N LEU A 26 10.93 9.73 0.49
CA LEU A 26 12.11 9.16 -0.15
C LEU A 26 13.40 9.54 0.59
N ALA A 27 13.53 10.79 1.03
CA ALA A 27 14.68 11.22 1.83
C ALA A 27 14.72 10.50 3.19
N LEU A 28 13.58 10.39 3.87
CA LEU A 28 13.44 9.64 5.12
C LEU A 28 13.85 8.17 4.96
N TRP A 29 13.38 7.51 3.89
CA TRP A 29 13.75 6.12 3.62
C TRP A 29 15.25 5.97 3.38
N ARG A 30 15.89 6.91 2.66
CA ARG A 30 17.35 6.84 2.41
C ARG A 30 18.16 6.83 3.71
N ASP A 31 17.72 7.56 4.73
CA ASP A 31 18.38 7.58 6.04
C ASP A 31 18.06 6.33 6.88
N HIS A 32 16.91 5.69 6.66
CA HIS A 32 16.44 4.50 7.37
C HIS A 32 16.29 3.30 6.42
N PHE A 33 17.29 3.09 5.57
CA PHE A 33 17.17 2.27 4.37
C PHE A 33 16.68 0.83 4.62
N TRP A 34 17.23 0.16 5.63
CA TRP A 34 16.99 -1.27 5.85
C TRP A 34 15.67 -1.57 6.53
N ALA A 35 15.36 -0.88 7.62
CA ALA A 35 14.25 -1.21 8.52
C ALA A 35 13.18 -0.12 8.59
N GLY A 36 13.36 1.02 7.91
CA GLY A 36 12.46 2.16 8.04
C GLY A 36 12.47 2.75 9.47
N VAL A 37 11.45 3.55 9.76
CA VAL A 37 11.22 4.16 11.07
C VAL A 37 10.19 3.41 11.92
N GLY A 38 9.70 2.27 11.44
CA GLY A 38 8.73 1.43 12.14
C GLY A 38 7.27 1.89 12.00
N PRO A 39 6.31 1.05 12.43
CA PRO A 39 4.88 1.37 12.41
C PRO A 39 4.56 2.67 13.17
N GLY A 40 3.85 3.59 12.52
CA GLY A 40 3.51 4.91 13.07
C GLY A 40 4.68 5.89 13.14
N GLY A 41 5.91 5.47 12.81
CA GLY A 41 7.10 6.32 12.84
C GLY A 41 7.12 7.40 11.76
N PHE A 42 6.39 7.20 10.65
CA PHE A 42 6.34 8.15 9.54
C PHE A 42 5.93 9.55 10.02
N PHE A 43 4.77 9.67 10.67
CA PHE A 43 4.22 10.92 11.22
C PHE A 43 5.23 11.73 12.05
N TRP A 44 6.05 11.05 12.85
CA TRP A 44 7.02 11.69 13.73
C TRP A 44 8.33 12.08 13.04
N SER A 45 8.66 11.41 11.94
CA SER A 45 10.00 11.46 11.34
C SER A 45 10.02 12.24 10.03
N TYR A 46 8.98 12.11 9.20
CA TYR A 46 8.93 12.73 7.88
C TYR A 46 8.94 14.27 7.88
N PRO A 47 8.40 15.00 8.89
CA PRO A 47 8.37 16.47 8.84
C PRO A 47 9.76 17.09 8.83
N ALA A 48 10.78 16.40 9.38
CA ALA A 48 12.17 16.84 9.34
C ALA A 48 12.76 16.90 7.92
N TYR A 49 12.13 16.23 6.96
CA TYR A 49 12.55 16.14 5.56
C TYR A 49 11.75 17.06 4.62
N LEU A 50 10.78 17.80 5.16
CA LEU A 50 10.00 18.75 4.38
C LEU A 50 10.81 20.00 4.04
N ARG A 51 10.52 20.58 2.87
CA ARG A 51 11.12 21.85 2.45
C ARG A 51 10.61 23.01 3.32
N PRO A 52 11.42 24.06 3.56
CA PRO A 52 10.93 25.27 4.22
C PRO A 52 9.69 25.82 3.52
N GLY A 53 8.63 26.07 4.29
CA GLY A 53 7.34 26.55 3.76
C GLY A 53 6.36 25.46 3.31
N ALA A 54 6.70 24.17 3.48
CA ALA A 54 5.73 23.09 3.31
C ALA A 54 4.58 23.23 4.32
N VAL A 55 3.36 22.97 3.86
CA VAL A 55 2.13 23.12 4.67
C VAL A 55 1.56 21.79 5.17
N GLU A 56 1.94 20.66 4.56
CA GLU A 56 1.47 19.31 4.91
C GLU A 56 2.42 18.66 5.93
N VAL A 57 2.36 19.13 7.19
CA VAL A 57 3.28 18.72 8.27
C VAL A 57 2.72 17.63 9.18
N ASP A 58 1.44 17.29 9.04
CA ASP A 58 0.68 16.39 9.93
C ASP A 58 0.13 15.15 9.20
N GLN A 59 0.82 14.68 8.16
CA GLN A 59 0.45 13.49 7.40
C GLN A 59 0.83 12.20 8.15
N LEU A 60 -0.16 11.34 8.37
CA LEU A 60 0.04 10.01 8.96
C LEU A 60 0.71 9.03 7.98
N HIS A 61 0.50 9.22 6.68
CA HIS A 61 0.91 8.30 5.63
C HIS A 61 1.42 9.06 4.39
N PRO A 62 2.32 8.47 3.61
CA PRO A 62 2.81 9.08 2.37
C PRO A 62 1.80 8.97 1.21
N HIS A 63 0.67 8.28 1.36
CA HIS A 63 -0.33 8.05 0.31
C HIS A 63 0.23 7.38 -0.96
N SER A 64 1.16 6.47 -0.75
CA SER A 64 1.70 5.56 -1.77
C SER A 64 2.16 4.29 -1.07
N LEU A 65 1.62 3.14 -1.48
CA LEU A 65 1.95 1.82 -0.93
C LEU A 65 3.47 1.60 -0.82
N TRP A 66 4.21 1.96 -1.87
CA TRP A 66 5.64 1.71 -1.93
C TRP A 66 6.40 2.55 -0.92
N LEU A 67 6.06 3.84 -0.84
CA LEU A 67 6.64 4.75 0.13
C LEU A 67 6.27 4.32 1.55
N GLU A 68 5.03 3.94 1.77
CA GLU A 68 4.55 3.44 3.05
C GLU A 68 5.32 2.20 3.51
N LEU A 69 5.55 1.22 2.63
CA LEU A 69 6.35 0.03 2.93
C LEU A 69 7.79 0.39 3.28
N VAL A 70 8.45 1.22 2.48
CA VAL A 70 9.87 1.53 2.68
C VAL A 70 10.12 2.49 3.85
N THR A 71 9.24 3.44 4.11
CA THR A 71 9.38 4.30 5.29
C THR A 71 9.06 3.54 6.57
N THR A 72 8.14 2.58 6.53
CA THR A 72 7.75 1.81 7.73
C THR A 72 8.73 0.68 8.04
N TRP A 73 9.12 -0.12 7.04
CA TRP A 73 9.95 -1.32 7.23
C TRP A 73 11.19 -1.37 6.32
N GLY A 74 11.48 -0.32 5.56
CA GLY A 74 12.64 -0.29 4.67
C GLY A 74 12.60 -1.37 3.60
N VAL A 75 13.80 -1.81 3.20
CA VAL A 75 13.98 -2.92 2.25
C VAL A 75 13.35 -4.22 2.76
N LEU A 76 13.31 -4.44 4.08
CA LEU A 76 12.68 -5.64 4.66
C LEU A 76 11.18 -5.69 4.38
N GLY A 77 10.50 -4.54 4.39
CA GLY A 77 9.09 -4.43 4.01
C GLY A 77 8.84 -4.83 2.56
N LEU A 78 9.69 -4.36 1.64
CA LEU A 78 9.62 -4.75 0.23
C LEU A 78 9.86 -6.25 0.02
N ALA A 79 10.85 -6.81 0.72
CA ALA A 79 11.15 -8.24 0.65
C ALA A 79 9.96 -9.07 1.16
N TRP A 80 9.39 -8.70 2.31
CA TRP A 80 8.20 -9.36 2.85
C TRP A 80 7.01 -9.29 1.87
N PHE A 81 6.75 -8.13 1.29
CA PHE A 81 5.67 -7.94 0.33
C PHE A 81 5.88 -8.81 -0.93
N ALA A 82 7.10 -8.83 -1.48
CA ALA A 82 7.45 -9.66 -2.63
C ALA A 82 7.30 -11.16 -2.34
N LEU A 83 7.78 -11.62 -1.19
CA LEU A 83 7.64 -13.02 -0.76
C LEU A 83 6.16 -13.40 -0.58
N SER A 84 5.35 -12.51 -0.01
CA SER A 84 3.91 -12.73 0.17
C SER A 84 3.19 -12.84 -1.18
N ALA A 85 3.58 -12.03 -2.17
CA ALA A 85 3.06 -12.12 -3.54
C ALA A 85 3.50 -13.41 -4.25
N VAL A 86 4.76 -13.84 -4.09
CA VAL A 86 5.25 -15.11 -4.65
C VAL A 86 4.53 -16.30 -4.03
N ALA A 87 4.33 -16.29 -2.71
CA ALA A 87 3.58 -17.32 -2.01
C ALA A 87 2.12 -17.39 -2.50
N LEU A 88 1.46 -16.25 -2.65
CA LEU A 88 0.11 -16.15 -3.23
C LEU A 88 0.04 -16.78 -4.63
N VAL A 89 0.90 -16.33 -5.55
CA VAL A 89 0.93 -16.85 -6.93
C VAL A 89 1.21 -18.35 -6.95
N THR A 90 2.11 -18.82 -6.09
CA THR A 90 2.45 -20.25 -5.99
C THR A 90 1.27 -21.05 -5.47
N ALA A 91 0.56 -20.58 -4.44
CA ALA A 91 -0.61 -21.25 -3.89
C ALA A 91 -1.74 -21.32 -4.92
N VAL A 92 -2.05 -20.19 -5.58
CA VAL A 92 -3.06 -20.13 -6.65
C VAL A 92 -2.73 -21.11 -7.78
N ARG A 93 -1.47 -21.18 -8.22
CA ARG A 93 -1.04 -22.15 -9.26
C ARG A 93 -1.14 -23.60 -8.83
N ARG A 94 -1.09 -23.88 -7.52
CA ARG A 94 -1.18 -25.24 -6.96
C ARG A 94 -2.61 -25.71 -6.74
N GLN A 95 -3.62 -24.87 -6.97
CA GLN A 95 -5.02 -25.22 -6.68
C GLN A 95 -5.61 -26.31 -7.58
N GLY A 96 -4.88 -26.83 -8.58
CA GLY A 96 -5.24 -28.08 -9.27
C GLY A 96 -6.71 -28.16 -9.71
N ARG A 97 -7.36 -29.31 -9.46
CA ARG A 97 -8.81 -29.49 -9.67
C ARG A 97 -9.62 -29.00 -8.45
N ALA A 98 -9.46 -27.72 -8.12
CA ALA A 98 -10.27 -27.08 -7.08
C ALA A 98 -11.76 -27.19 -7.40
N SER A 99 -12.58 -27.27 -6.35
CA SER A 99 -14.03 -27.12 -6.49
C SER A 99 -14.39 -25.77 -7.13
N ALA A 100 -15.55 -25.68 -7.79
CA ALA A 100 -16.02 -24.41 -8.35
C ALA A 100 -16.10 -23.31 -7.29
N THR A 101 -16.52 -23.65 -6.06
CA THR A 101 -16.59 -22.71 -4.93
C THR A 101 -15.20 -22.18 -4.57
N THR A 102 -14.21 -23.06 -4.38
CA THR A 102 -12.83 -22.68 -4.08
C THR A 102 -12.26 -21.79 -5.17
N PHE A 103 -12.47 -22.16 -6.44
CA PHE A 103 -12.03 -21.35 -7.58
C PHE A 103 -12.55 -19.92 -7.51
N TRP A 104 -13.86 -19.73 -7.29
CA TRP A 104 -14.47 -18.40 -7.25
C TRP A 104 -14.04 -17.57 -6.03
N ILE A 105 -13.85 -18.20 -4.87
CA ILE A 105 -13.32 -17.51 -3.68
C ILE A 105 -11.93 -16.96 -3.97
N VAL A 106 -11.05 -17.78 -4.55
CA VAL A 106 -9.67 -17.42 -4.83
C VAL A 106 -9.61 -16.36 -5.92
N ALA A 107 -10.39 -16.51 -6.99
CA ALA A 107 -10.51 -15.51 -8.05
C ALA A 107 -10.98 -14.16 -7.48
N GLY A 108 -11.97 -14.17 -6.60
CA GLY A 108 -12.45 -12.98 -5.89
C GLY A 108 -11.36 -12.32 -5.03
N CYS A 109 -10.59 -13.10 -4.26
CA CYS A 109 -9.49 -12.59 -3.46
C CYS A 109 -8.37 -12.00 -4.33
N CYS A 110 -8.00 -12.65 -5.44
CA CYS A 110 -7.01 -12.12 -6.38
C CYS A 110 -7.49 -10.82 -7.05
N ALA A 111 -8.77 -10.74 -7.43
CA ALA A 111 -9.36 -9.53 -7.97
C ALA A 111 -9.36 -8.39 -6.94
N ALA A 112 -9.68 -8.70 -5.67
CA ALA A 112 -9.62 -7.75 -4.57
C ALA A 112 -8.20 -7.20 -4.38
N PHE A 113 -7.17 -8.06 -4.40
CA PHE A 113 -5.77 -7.61 -4.35
C PHE A 113 -5.38 -6.75 -5.55
N ALA A 114 -5.79 -7.10 -6.76
CA ALA A 114 -5.50 -6.29 -7.94
C ALA A 114 -6.12 -4.89 -7.83
N ALA A 115 -7.39 -4.81 -7.40
CA ALA A 115 -8.09 -3.54 -7.18
C ALA A 115 -7.44 -2.71 -6.05
N ALA A 116 -7.13 -3.36 -4.94
CA ALA A 116 -6.39 -2.79 -3.82
C ALA A 116 -5.07 -2.17 -4.26
N LEU A 117 -4.24 -2.92 -5.00
CA LEU A 117 -2.94 -2.45 -5.46
C LEU A 117 -3.06 -1.28 -6.43
N ALA A 118 -4.06 -1.29 -7.30
CA ALA A 118 -4.32 -0.18 -8.21
C ALA A 118 -4.71 1.10 -7.44
N HIS A 119 -5.54 0.96 -6.41
CA HIS A 119 -5.97 2.08 -5.57
C HIS A 119 -4.84 2.61 -4.67
N ALA A 120 -4.05 1.71 -4.07
CA ALA A 120 -2.99 2.03 -3.12
C ALA A 120 -1.79 2.81 -3.73
N GLN A 121 -1.77 3.03 -5.04
CA GLN A 121 -0.75 3.86 -5.67
C GLN A 121 -0.88 5.34 -5.26
N THR A 122 -2.08 5.78 -4.88
CA THR A 122 -2.39 7.17 -4.55
C THR A 122 -3.14 7.33 -3.23
N ASP A 123 -3.36 6.23 -2.50
CA ASP A 123 -4.11 6.23 -1.25
C ASP A 123 -3.44 5.29 -0.24
N THR A 124 -3.81 5.45 1.02
CA THR A 124 -3.36 4.58 2.09
C THR A 124 -4.31 3.39 2.17
N PHE A 125 -3.81 2.19 1.86
CA PHE A 125 -4.65 0.99 1.77
C PHE A 125 -4.09 -0.21 2.53
N LEU A 126 -2.77 -0.25 2.75
CA LEU A 126 -2.14 -1.45 3.30
C LEU A 126 -2.15 -1.46 4.83
N LEU A 127 -1.90 -0.31 5.47
CA LEU A 127 -1.55 -0.25 6.90
C LEU A 127 -2.62 0.33 7.82
N LEU A 128 -3.80 0.69 7.30
CA LEU A 128 -4.95 0.88 8.17
C LEU A 128 -5.32 -0.48 8.78
N ALA A 129 -5.50 -0.53 10.10
CA ALA A 129 -5.62 -1.79 10.83
C ALA A 129 -6.78 -2.69 10.33
N ASP A 130 -7.90 -2.08 9.98
CA ASP A 130 -9.07 -2.73 9.41
C ASP A 130 -8.79 -3.28 7.99
N LEU A 131 -8.17 -2.49 7.12
CA LEU A 131 -7.80 -2.94 5.77
C LEU A 131 -6.70 -4.01 5.82
N ALA A 132 -5.72 -3.88 6.70
CA ALA A 132 -4.68 -4.87 6.94
C ALA A 132 -5.28 -6.21 7.37
N ALA A 133 -6.29 -6.19 8.25
CA ALA A 133 -7.01 -7.39 8.65
C ALA A 133 -7.74 -8.04 7.46
N TRP A 134 -8.45 -7.26 6.64
CA TRP A 134 -9.12 -7.78 5.45
C TRP A 134 -8.14 -8.32 4.40
N ASN A 135 -7.01 -7.65 4.20
CA ASN A 135 -5.93 -8.13 3.34
C ASN A 135 -5.37 -9.47 3.85
N ALA A 136 -5.17 -9.63 5.16
CA ALA A 136 -4.72 -10.89 5.75
C ALA A 136 -5.74 -12.02 5.54
N VAL A 137 -7.03 -11.74 5.73
CA VAL A 137 -8.11 -12.72 5.46
C VAL A 137 -8.14 -13.13 3.99
N ALA A 138 -8.12 -12.16 3.08
CA ALA A 138 -8.11 -12.44 1.64
C ALA A 138 -6.86 -13.26 1.23
N TRP A 139 -5.70 -12.95 1.81
CA TRP A 139 -4.47 -13.69 1.56
C TRP A 139 -4.57 -15.12 2.07
N ALA A 140 -5.08 -15.32 3.28
CA ALA A 140 -5.26 -16.64 3.88
C ALA A 140 -6.26 -17.49 3.07
N LEU A 141 -7.39 -16.92 2.65
CA LEU A 141 -8.37 -17.62 1.81
C LEU A 141 -7.80 -18.00 0.44
N ALA A 142 -7.02 -17.11 -0.18
CA ALA A 142 -6.41 -17.37 -1.48
C ALA A 142 -5.25 -18.38 -1.43
N THR A 143 -4.59 -18.51 -0.27
CA THR A 143 -3.46 -19.42 -0.07
C THR A 143 -3.82 -20.72 0.63
N ALA A 144 -5.04 -20.84 1.13
CA ALA A 144 -5.53 -22.04 1.78
C ALA A 144 -5.40 -23.25 0.84
N PRO A 145 -4.92 -24.41 1.35
CA PRO A 145 -4.94 -25.64 0.58
C PRO A 145 -6.40 -26.01 0.24
N ALA A 146 -6.60 -26.64 -0.91
CA ALA A 146 -7.90 -27.23 -1.22
C ALA A 146 -8.22 -28.26 -0.13
N ALA A 147 -9.42 -28.17 0.44
CA ALA A 147 -9.92 -29.25 1.28
C ALA A 147 -10.20 -30.44 0.36
N ASP A 148 -9.47 -31.55 0.57
CA ASP A 148 -9.71 -32.83 -0.09
C ASP A 148 -11.11 -33.39 0.27
#